data_AF-A0A0H3CLB7-F1
#
_entry.id   AF-A0A0H3CLB7-F1
#
_cell.length_a   1.000
_cell.length_b   1.000
_cell.length_c   1.000
_cell.angle_alpha   90.00
_cell.angle_beta   90.00
_cell.angle_gamma   90.00
#
_symmetry.space_group_name_H-M   'P 1'
#
loop_
_entity.id
_entity.type
_entity.pdbx_description
1 polymer ?
#
loop_
_entity_poly.entity_id
_entity_poly.type
_entity_poly.pdbx_seq_one_letter_code
_entity_poly.pdbx_strand_id
1 'polypeptide(L)'
;MSYTLKYLPERYPRPKPLRFSRWFVALVVMLSISVILMRLFGRYVGNLYFWKLALGLPISLWSILFACCFLLWALRDSKANAFDKQREQWILLETRKARRALQVLNATFITGHSSVAQKDIAIAMQKNDSIIVSQVDRDGNESTRMSQISSSPQDSSKFVIINIFSRLITDIPFAQFPDKVPLIVVFDITTSLPLENIRHYWDEVWQKNNITHPVEYGEGSGLSVIDRWLNVRIKDKAMLLIVGLQFHPSDSDNTAEAAVALLLGNRLTQEALEPLALLHRPDASPPGELSEGMNMAAWNVPLKENIVKNLWLAGMTGEQRAEVIACQNAHPAQSVADDSVISLDRSMGHAGAAAPWLAIAAATEIARQTQSPQMIICGDTTQNVLWSTLITPIASRQEMDP
;
A
#
# COMPACT_ATOMS: atom_id res chain seq x y z
N MET A 1 17.27 -2.94 -13.07
CA MET A 1 16.65 -2.18 -11.96
C MET A 1 15.18 -2.56 -11.92
N SER A 2 14.65 -2.90 -10.74
CA SER A 2 13.21 -3.14 -10.57
C SER A 2 12.51 -1.79 -10.61
N TYR A 3 11.65 -1.56 -11.60
CA TYR A 3 10.84 -0.33 -11.65
C TYR A 3 9.77 -0.37 -10.56
N THR A 4 9.40 0.80 -10.04
CA THR A 4 8.29 0.97 -9.10
C THR A 4 7.45 2.18 -9.53
N LEU A 5 6.23 2.34 -9.01
CA LEU A 5 5.46 3.56 -9.29
C LEU A 5 6.13 4.83 -8.71
N LYS A 6 6.99 4.67 -7.69
CA LYS A 6 7.86 5.73 -7.16
C LYS A 6 8.97 6.11 -8.16
N TYR A 7 9.52 5.11 -8.86
CA TYR A 7 10.59 5.27 -9.85
C TYR A 7 10.18 4.71 -11.22
N LEU A 8 9.46 5.55 -11.98
CA LEU A 8 8.95 5.17 -13.29
C LEU A 8 10.09 4.82 -14.27
N PRO A 9 9.89 3.84 -15.16
CA PRO A 9 10.83 3.60 -16.25
C PRO A 9 10.98 4.86 -17.10
N GLU A 10 12.19 5.12 -17.58
CA GLU A 10 12.45 6.23 -18.51
C GLU A 10 11.74 6.02 -19.85
N ARG A 11 11.48 7.10 -20.58
CA ARG A 11 10.96 7.01 -21.96
C ARG A 11 12.06 6.59 -22.92
N TYR A 12 11.70 5.88 -23.99
CA TYR A 12 12.70 5.48 -24.97
C TYR A 12 13.23 6.72 -25.73
N PRO A 13 14.55 6.85 -25.94
CA PRO A 13 15.11 8.01 -26.64
C PRO A 13 14.59 8.09 -28.07
N ARG A 14 13.94 9.20 -28.41
CA ARG A 14 13.34 9.42 -29.74
C ARG A 14 14.41 9.79 -30.77
N PRO A 15 14.39 9.20 -31.98
CA PRO A 15 15.28 9.63 -33.04
C PRO A 15 14.94 11.07 -33.43
N LYS A 16 15.97 11.90 -33.68
CA LYS A 16 15.77 13.27 -34.18
C LYS A 16 14.92 13.23 -35.46
N PRO A 17 13.95 14.14 -35.62
CA PRO A 17 13.08 14.13 -36.79
C PRO A 17 13.89 14.36 -38.07
N LEU A 18 13.53 13.64 -39.13
CA LEU A 18 14.10 13.87 -40.46
C LEU A 18 13.67 15.26 -40.94
N ARG A 19 14.65 16.15 -41.14
CA ARG A 19 14.38 17.49 -41.67
C ARG A 19 14.16 17.40 -43.17
N PHE A 20 12.91 17.34 -43.61
CA PHE A 20 12.52 17.28 -45.04
C PHE A 20 13.18 18.38 -45.88
N SER A 21 13.35 19.59 -45.33
CA SER A 21 14.05 20.70 -45.99
C SER A 21 15.48 20.33 -46.42
N ARG A 22 16.24 19.58 -45.62
CA ARG A 22 17.62 19.18 -45.97
C ARG A 22 17.64 18.20 -47.14
N TRP A 23 16.68 17.28 -47.17
CA TRP A 23 16.53 16.33 -48.27
C TRP A 23 16.10 17.01 -49.56
N PHE A 24 15.22 18.01 -49.46
CA PHE A 24 14.83 18.83 -50.60
C PHE A 24 16.02 19.63 -51.18
N VAL A 25 16.81 20.27 -50.31
CA VAL A 25 18.04 20.97 -50.73
C VAL A 25 19.03 20.00 -51.41
N ALA A 26 19.22 18.80 -50.85
CA ALA A 26 20.06 17.78 -51.45
C ALA A 26 19.59 17.37 -52.86
N LEU A 27 18.27 17.25 -53.08
CA LEU A 27 17.70 16.95 -54.40
C LEU A 27 18.02 18.06 -55.40
N VAL A 28 17.80 19.33 -55.02
CA VAL A 28 18.08 20.49 -55.88
C VAL A 28 19.56 20.55 -56.26
N VAL A 29 20.46 20.29 -55.31
CA VAL A 29 21.92 20.25 -55.55
C VAL A 29 22.29 19.11 -56.50
N MET A 30 21.77 17.88 -56.29
CA MET A 30 22.03 16.74 -57.18
C MET A 30 21.54 17.00 -58.61
N LEU A 31 20.35 17.57 -58.77
CA LEU A 31 19.80 17.95 -60.09
C LEU A 31 20.67 19.00 -60.78
N SER A 32 21.12 20.02 -60.04
CA SER A 32 21.98 21.09 -60.57
C SER A 32 23.33 20.53 -61.05
N ILE A 33 23.97 19.69 -60.24
CA ILE A 33 25.23 19.02 -60.59
C ILE A 33 25.06 18.12 -61.82
N SER A 34 23.98 17.34 -61.88
CA SER A 34 23.66 16.47 -63.01
C SER A 34 23.54 17.25 -64.32
N VAL A 35 22.81 18.37 -64.32
CA VAL A 35 22.66 19.24 -65.49
C VAL A 35 23.99 19.86 -65.91
N ILE A 36 24.81 20.32 -64.96
CA ILE A 36 26.14 20.90 -65.23
C ILE A 36 27.09 19.87 -65.84
N LEU A 37 27.19 18.68 -65.25
CA LEU A 37 28.02 17.58 -65.77
C LEU A 37 27.56 17.17 -67.16
N MET A 38 26.26 17.03 -67.38
CA MET A 38 25.73 16.60 -68.67
C MET A 38 25.91 17.66 -69.76
N ARG A 39 25.97 18.95 -69.40
CA ARG A 39 26.33 20.06 -70.32
C ARG A 39 27.83 20.11 -70.62
N LEU A 40 28.68 19.74 -69.66
CA LEU A 40 30.14 19.67 -69.84
C LEU A 40 30.57 18.49 -70.72
N PHE A 41 29.90 17.34 -70.59
CA PHE A 41 30.27 16.09 -71.28
C PHE A 41 29.39 15.75 -72.50
N GLY A 42 28.24 16.41 -72.70
CA GLY A 42 27.28 16.08 -73.75
C GLY A 42 27.08 17.17 -74.81
N ARG A 43 27.34 16.83 -76.08
CA ARG A 43 26.71 17.50 -77.24
C ARG A 43 25.30 16.88 -77.41
N TYR A 44 24.30 17.67 -77.78
CA TYR A 44 22.86 17.32 -77.99
C TYR A 44 21.91 17.49 -76.78
N VAL A 45 21.58 18.75 -76.47
CA VAL A 45 20.51 19.17 -75.53
C VAL A 45 19.09 18.83 -76.04
N GLY A 46 18.93 18.46 -77.32
CA GLY A 46 17.63 18.23 -77.97
C GLY A 46 17.06 16.81 -77.89
N ASN A 47 17.75 15.85 -77.26
CA ASN A 47 17.30 14.45 -77.24
C ASN A 47 16.46 14.13 -76.00
N LEU A 48 15.33 13.45 -76.17
CA LEU A 48 14.45 13.04 -75.06
C LEU A 48 15.15 12.09 -74.07
N TYR A 49 16.13 11.32 -74.55
CA TYR A 49 17.01 10.48 -73.71
C TYR A 49 17.93 11.28 -72.80
N PHE A 50 18.35 12.49 -73.20
CA PHE A 50 19.17 13.38 -72.38
C PHE A 50 18.43 13.76 -71.10
N TRP A 51 17.18 14.24 -71.24
CA TRP A 51 16.37 14.68 -70.10
C TRP A 51 15.99 13.53 -69.17
N LYS A 52 15.70 12.35 -69.72
CA LYS A 52 15.43 11.14 -68.94
C LYS A 52 16.62 10.75 -68.06
N LEU A 53 17.84 10.83 -68.58
CA LEU A 53 19.04 10.49 -67.80
C LEU A 53 19.41 11.59 -66.80
N ALA A 54 19.40 12.86 -67.25
CA ALA A 54 19.78 14.04 -66.44
C ALA A 54 18.92 14.19 -65.19
N LEU A 55 17.61 13.93 -65.31
CA LEU A 55 16.66 14.06 -64.20
C LEU A 55 16.39 12.72 -63.53
N GLY A 56 16.22 11.65 -64.32
CA GLY A 56 15.79 10.35 -63.80
C GLY A 56 16.81 9.70 -62.87
N LEU A 57 18.11 9.76 -63.21
CA LEU A 57 19.14 9.12 -62.37
C LEU A 57 19.29 9.78 -60.99
N PRO A 58 19.41 11.13 -60.88
CA PRO A 58 19.44 11.79 -59.58
C PRO A 58 18.16 11.59 -58.76
N ILE A 59 16.99 11.66 -59.39
CA ILE A 59 15.70 11.45 -58.70
C ILE A 59 15.61 10.03 -58.16
N SER A 60 16.00 9.03 -58.95
CA SER A 60 15.98 7.62 -58.53
C SER A 60 16.93 7.38 -57.36
N LEU A 61 18.19 7.83 -57.48
CA LEU A 61 19.19 7.69 -56.42
C LEU A 61 18.77 8.40 -55.13
N TRP A 62 18.30 9.65 -55.24
CA TRP A 62 17.79 10.41 -54.10
C TRP A 62 16.60 9.71 -53.45
N SER A 63 15.65 9.20 -54.24
CA SER A 63 14.47 8.51 -53.72
C SER A 63 14.83 7.26 -52.94
N ILE A 64 15.79 6.46 -53.44
CA ILE A 64 16.26 5.25 -52.76
C ILE A 64 16.93 5.61 -51.43
N LEU A 65 17.82 6.61 -51.42
CA LEU A 65 18.51 7.04 -50.20
C LEU A 65 17.53 7.63 -49.17
N PHE A 66 16.62 8.48 -49.62
CA PHE A 66 15.59 9.07 -48.77
C PHE A 66 14.68 7.99 -48.20
N ALA A 67 14.19 7.05 -49.03
CA ALA A 67 13.35 5.95 -48.58
C ALA A 67 14.08 5.07 -47.55
N CYS A 68 15.35 4.72 -47.78
CA CYS A 68 16.15 3.95 -46.83
C CYS A 68 16.31 4.68 -45.48
N CYS A 69 16.69 5.96 -45.50
CA CYS A 69 16.81 6.76 -44.28
C CYS A 69 15.46 6.96 -43.57
N PHE A 70 14.38 7.15 -44.33
CA PHE A 70 13.02 7.25 -43.81
C PHE A 70 12.57 5.94 -43.16
N LEU A 71 12.83 4.79 -43.79
CA LEU A 71 12.54 3.47 -43.22
C LEU A 71 13.33 3.24 -41.93
N LEU A 72 14.63 3.55 -41.91
CA LEU A 72 15.45 3.42 -40.69
C LEU A 72 14.95 4.32 -39.57
N TRP A 73 14.55 5.55 -39.88
CA TRP A 73 13.95 6.47 -38.91
C TRP A 73 12.59 5.94 -38.42
N ALA A 74 11.72 5.50 -39.32
CA ALA A 74 10.39 4.97 -39.00
C ALA A 74 10.46 3.70 -38.14
N LEU A 75 11.41 2.80 -38.42
CA LEU A 75 11.65 1.62 -37.58
C LEU A 75 12.13 2.01 -36.18
N ARG A 76 13.03 3.00 -36.07
CA ARG A 76 13.49 3.51 -34.76
C ARG A 76 12.37 4.19 -33.98
N ASP A 77 11.55 5.00 -34.64
CA ASP A 77 10.40 5.65 -34.01
C ASP A 77 9.31 4.64 -33.62
N SER A 78 9.04 3.64 -34.47
CA SER A 78 8.13 2.54 -34.17
C SER A 78 8.59 1.75 -32.94
N LYS A 79 9.88 1.45 -32.82
CA LYS A 79 10.44 0.82 -31.61
C LYS A 79 10.22 1.69 -30.36
N ALA A 80 10.43 3.00 -30.47
CA ALA A 80 10.20 3.93 -29.37
C ALA A 80 8.71 3.97 -28.96
N ASN A 81 7.79 4.03 -29.94
CA ASN A 81 6.34 3.97 -29.70
C ASN A 81 5.92 2.66 -29.03
N ALA A 82 6.46 1.53 -29.47
CA ALA A 82 6.15 0.23 -28.89
C ALA A 82 6.60 0.15 -27.42
N PHE A 83 7.79 0.67 -27.11
CA PHE A 83 8.29 0.75 -25.75
C PHE A 83 7.45 1.68 -24.87
N ASP A 84 7.13 2.88 -25.36
CA ASP A 84 6.29 3.84 -24.62
C ASP A 84 4.89 3.28 -24.35
N LYS A 85 4.31 2.55 -25.30
CA LYS A 85 3.02 1.86 -25.11
C LYS A 85 3.10 0.75 -24.05
N GLN A 86 4.15 -0.06 -24.06
CA GLN A 86 4.37 -1.07 -23.02
C GLN A 86 4.55 -0.44 -21.64
N ARG A 87 5.30 0.67 -21.58
CA ARG A 87 5.48 1.46 -20.37
C ARG A 87 4.14 1.99 -19.83
N GLU A 88 3.30 2.56 -20.68
CA GLU A 88 1.97 3.05 -20.27
C GLU A 88 1.07 1.90 -19.78
N GLN A 89 1.07 0.76 -20.47
CA GLN A 89 0.34 -0.43 -20.03
C GLN A 89 0.83 -0.93 -18.67
N TRP A 90 2.14 -0.95 -18.46
CA TRP A 90 2.73 -1.33 -17.18
C TRP A 90 2.32 -0.35 -16.06
N ILE A 91 2.40 0.97 -16.29
CA ILE A 91 1.95 1.98 -15.33
C ILE A 91 0.48 1.78 -14.97
N LEU A 92 -0.40 1.59 -15.97
CA LEU A 92 -1.83 1.37 -15.72
C LEU A 92 -2.09 0.10 -14.89
N LEU A 93 -1.40 -1.00 -15.19
CA LEU A 93 -1.53 -2.24 -14.44
C LEU A 93 -1.05 -2.07 -12.99
N GLU A 94 0.09 -1.42 -12.79
CA GLU A 94 0.66 -1.24 -11.47
C GLU A 94 -0.17 -0.25 -10.64
N THR A 95 -0.67 0.84 -11.22
CA THR A 95 -1.61 1.76 -10.57
C THR A 95 -2.89 1.03 -10.14
N ARG A 96 -3.43 0.14 -10.99
CA ARG A 96 -4.60 -0.67 -10.59
C ARG A 96 -4.31 -1.62 -9.44
N LYS A 97 -3.09 -2.17 -9.35
CA LYS A 97 -2.69 -3.01 -8.20
C LYS A 97 -2.52 -2.19 -6.94
N ALA A 98 -1.94 -1.00 -7.07
CA ALA A 98 -1.68 -0.11 -5.96
C ALA A 98 -2.99 0.48 -5.36
N ARG A 99 -4.02 0.69 -6.20
CA ARG A 99 -5.37 1.11 -5.79
C ARG A 99 -6.28 0.00 -5.23
N ARG A 100 -5.77 -1.22 -5.05
CA ARG A 100 -6.55 -2.30 -4.43
C ARG A 100 -6.78 -1.98 -2.95
N ALA A 101 -7.98 -2.30 -2.47
CA ALA A 101 -8.37 -2.06 -1.09
C ALA A 101 -9.18 -3.24 -0.55
N LEU A 102 -9.10 -3.44 0.76
CA LEU A 102 -9.94 -4.34 1.52
C LEU A 102 -11.07 -3.55 2.18
N GLN A 103 -12.20 -4.21 2.37
CA GLN A 103 -13.26 -3.77 3.24
C GLN A 103 -12.94 -4.22 4.66
N VAL A 104 -13.01 -3.31 5.62
CA VAL A 104 -13.03 -3.66 7.04
C VAL A 104 -14.46 -4.01 7.40
N LEU A 105 -14.73 -5.27 7.73
CA LEU A 105 -16.08 -5.78 8.00
C LEU A 105 -16.39 -5.80 9.50
N ASN A 106 -15.36 -6.01 10.33
CA ASN A 106 -15.44 -5.91 11.78
C ASN A 106 -14.07 -5.49 12.33
N ALA A 107 -14.06 -4.67 13.36
CA ALA A 107 -12.86 -4.24 14.08
C ALA A 107 -13.15 -4.21 15.58
N THR A 108 -12.53 -5.11 16.32
CA THR A 108 -12.63 -5.18 17.79
C THR A 108 -11.22 -5.15 18.37
N PHE A 109 -11.02 -4.32 19.40
CA PHE A 109 -9.74 -4.22 20.09
C PHE A 109 -9.91 -4.11 21.60
N ILE A 110 -8.94 -4.63 22.34
CA ILE A 110 -8.88 -4.63 23.80
C ILE A 110 -7.51 -4.09 24.18
N THR A 111 -7.49 -3.17 25.14
CA THR A 111 -6.27 -2.52 25.65
C THR A 111 -6.42 -2.30 27.15
N GLY A 112 -5.41 -1.71 27.80
CA GLY A 112 -5.48 -1.36 29.23
C GLY A 112 -6.41 -0.19 29.59
N HIS A 113 -7.21 0.33 28.66
CA HIS A 113 -8.23 1.33 28.98
C HIS A 113 -9.34 0.76 29.87
N SER A 114 -9.87 1.59 30.77
CA SER A 114 -10.94 1.19 31.70
C SER A 114 -12.31 1.04 31.04
N SER A 115 -12.56 1.75 29.93
CA SER A 115 -13.82 1.61 29.18
C SER A 115 -13.86 0.28 28.42
N VAL A 116 -15.05 -0.29 28.31
CA VAL A 116 -15.32 -1.49 27.51
C VAL A 116 -15.76 -1.13 26.08
N ALA A 117 -16.30 0.08 25.89
CA ALA A 117 -16.87 0.51 24.63
C ALA A 117 -15.77 0.95 23.64
N GLN A 118 -15.74 0.29 22.47
CA GLN A 118 -14.76 0.55 21.41
C GLN A 118 -14.68 2.04 21.03
N LYS A 119 -15.84 2.70 20.95
CA LYS A 119 -15.99 4.11 20.62
C LYS A 119 -15.19 5.01 21.57
N ASP A 120 -15.33 4.80 22.87
CA ASP A 120 -14.73 5.65 23.89
C ASP A 120 -13.21 5.44 23.94
N ILE A 121 -12.77 4.18 23.79
CA ILE A 121 -11.36 3.84 23.72
C ILE A 121 -10.70 4.48 22.49
N ALA A 122 -11.34 4.42 21.31
CA ALA A 122 -10.82 5.05 20.10
C ALA A 122 -10.67 6.58 20.27
N ILE A 123 -11.64 7.22 20.94
CA ILE A 123 -11.58 8.66 21.24
C ILE A 123 -10.45 8.98 22.22
N ALA A 124 -10.25 8.16 23.26
CA ALA A 124 -9.15 8.34 24.20
C ALA A 124 -7.78 8.21 23.51
N MET A 125 -7.64 7.21 22.63
CA MET A 125 -6.45 7.05 21.78
C MET A 125 -6.25 8.27 20.87
N GLN A 126 -7.31 8.75 20.20
CA GLN A 126 -7.24 9.93 19.34
C GLN A 126 -6.75 11.17 20.09
N LYS A 127 -7.09 11.30 21.37
CA LYS A 127 -6.65 12.41 22.24
C LYS A 127 -5.24 12.22 22.81
N ASN A 128 -4.56 11.13 22.47
CA ASN A 128 -3.29 10.72 23.07
C ASN A 128 -3.38 10.57 24.61
N ASP A 129 -4.53 10.12 25.13
CA ASP A 129 -4.70 9.89 26.57
C ASP A 129 -3.70 8.82 27.04
N SER A 130 -2.81 9.20 27.97
CA SER A 130 -1.74 8.33 28.45
C SER A 130 -2.26 7.35 29.49
N ILE A 131 -2.17 6.05 29.20
CA ILE A 131 -2.55 4.96 30.11
C ILE A 131 -1.35 4.12 30.59
N ILE A 132 -0.14 4.42 30.10
CA ILE A 132 1.08 3.78 30.55
C ILE A 132 1.48 4.27 31.95
N VAL A 133 1.60 3.35 32.89
CA VAL A 133 1.87 3.65 34.31
C VAL A 133 2.89 2.66 34.88
N SER A 134 3.51 3.02 36.01
CA SER A 134 4.34 2.09 36.75
C SER A 134 3.46 1.09 37.50
N GLN A 135 3.59 -0.20 37.19
CA GLN A 135 2.81 -1.28 37.80
C GLN A 135 3.59 -2.59 37.84
N VAL A 136 3.03 -3.59 38.52
CA VAL A 136 3.63 -4.93 38.63
C VAL A 136 3.37 -5.71 37.34
N ASP A 137 4.41 -6.31 36.78
CA ASP A 137 4.24 -7.13 35.58
C ASP A 137 3.63 -8.50 35.88
N ARG A 138 3.38 -9.29 34.83
CA ARG A 138 2.78 -10.62 34.95
C ARG A 138 3.68 -11.64 35.65
N ASP A 139 4.99 -11.39 35.70
CA ASP A 139 6.00 -12.22 36.38
C ASP A 139 6.24 -11.77 37.84
N GLY A 140 5.60 -10.68 38.26
CA GLY A 140 5.71 -10.13 39.60
C GLY A 140 6.83 -9.10 39.76
N ASN A 141 7.46 -8.64 38.68
CA ASN A 141 8.47 -7.59 38.75
C ASN A 141 7.77 -6.25 39.04
N GLU A 142 8.24 -5.56 40.08
CA GLU A 142 7.70 -4.28 40.49
C GLU A 142 8.29 -3.11 39.69
N SER A 143 7.54 -2.00 39.63
CA SER A 143 7.98 -0.73 39.07
C SER A 143 8.24 -0.70 37.56
N THR A 144 7.63 -1.61 36.80
CA THR A 144 7.71 -1.62 35.34
C THR A 144 6.75 -0.60 34.74
N ARG A 145 7.21 0.23 33.80
CA ARG A 145 6.37 1.20 33.11
C ARG A 145 5.61 0.52 31.96
N MET A 146 4.33 0.21 32.13
CA MET A 146 3.54 -0.50 31.10
C MET A 146 2.04 -0.19 31.16
N SER A 147 1.30 -0.56 30.12
CA SER A 147 -0.16 -0.67 30.18
C SER A 147 -0.57 -2.14 30.04
N GLN A 148 -1.54 -2.59 30.84
CA GLN A 148 -1.94 -3.99 30.93
C GLN A 148 -3.45 -4.14 30.79
N ILE A 149 -3.89 -5.25 30.17
CA ILE A 149 -5.31 -5.59 30.11
C ILE A 149 -5.75 -6.01 31.51
N SER A 150 -6.82 -5.38 32.01
CA SER A 150 -7.33 -5.62 33.36
C SER A 150 -7.67 -7.09 33.59
N SER A 151 -7.16 -7.64 34.70
CA SER A 151 -7.42 -9.01 35.17
C SER A 151 -7.28 -9.09 36.69
N SER A 152 -7.88 -10.10 37.31
CA SER A 152 -7.68 -10.34 38.74
C SER A 152 -6.26 -10.87 38.99
N PRO A 153 -5.61 -10.56 40.13
CA PRO A 153 -4.28 -11.10 40.46
C PRO A 153 -4.23 -12.64 40.57
N GLN A 154 -5.39 -13.29 40.76
CA GLN A 154 -5.51 -14.74 40.83
C GLN A 154 -5.76 -15.39 39.45
N ASP A 155 -6.01 -14.59 38.42
CA ASP A 155 -6.31 -15.11 37.08
C ASP A 155 -5.04 -15.64 36.43
N SER A 156 -5.05 -16.92 36.07
CA SER A 156 -3.97 -17.50 35.26
C SER A 156 -3.88 -16.84 33.88
N SER A 157 -2.68 -16.75 33.32
CA SER A 157 -2.46 -16.26 31.94
C SER A 157 -3.35 -16.96 30.90
N LYS A 158 -3.58 -18.28 31.07
CA LYS A 158 -4.51 -19.05 30.22
C LYS A 158 -5.93 -18.47 30.27
N PHE A 159 -6.45 -18.23 31.48
CA PHE A 159 -7.80 -17.71 31.66
C PHE A 159 -7.96 -16.32 31.02
N VAL A 160 -6.97 -15.44 31.21
CA VAL A 160 -6.99 -14.08 30.64
C VAL A 160 -7.00 -14.12 29.12
N ILE A 161 -6.16 -14.94 28.48
CA ILE A 161 -6.12 -15.08 27.01
C ILE A 161 -7.43 -15.64 26.47
N ILE A 162 -8.00 -16.67 27.09
CA ILE A 162 -9.29 -17.24 26.68
C ILE A 162 -10.40 -16.18 26.76
N ASN A 163 -10.41 -15.37 27.81
CA ASN A 163 -11.37 -14.27 27.95
C ASN A 163 -11.16 -13.18 26.89
N ILE A 164 -9.90 -12.82 26.60
CA ILE A 164 -9.54 -11.90 25.52
C ILE A 164 -10.09 -12.41 24.18
N PHE A 165 -9.76 -13.66 23.81
CA PHE A 165 -10.21 -14.26 22.55
C PHE A 165 -11.73 -14.35 22.47
N SER A 166 -12.39 -14.78 23.56
CA SER A 166 -13.86 -14.83 23.59
C SER A 166 -14.47 -13.45 23.33
N ARG A 167 -13.88 -12.39 23.89
CA ARG A 167 -14.37 -11.01 23.72
C ARG A 167 -14.05 -10.43 22.34
N LEU A 168 -12.94 -10.83 21.72
CA LEU A 168 -12.58 -10.41 20.36
C LEU A 168 -13.55 -10.92 19.29
N ILE A 169 -14.16 -12.08 19.50
CA ILE A 169 -15.02 -12.73 18.50
C ILE A 169 -16.51 -12.45 18.72
N THR A 170 -16.89 -11.87 19.86
CA THR A 170 -18.30 -11.63 20.23
C THR A 170 -19.07 -10.84 19.18
N ASP A 171 -18.45 -9.81 18.60
CA ASP A 171 -19.11 -8.89 17.68
C ASP A 171 -19.02 -9.35 16.22
N ILE A 172 -18.36 -10.48 15.95
CA ILE A 172 -18.20 -11.01 14.59
C ILE A 172 -19.51 -11.70 14.16
N PRO A 173 -20.16 -11.26 13.07
CA PRO A 173 -21.46 -11.80 12.67
C PRO A 173 -21.33 -13.12 11.89
N PHE A 174 -20.81 -14.18 12.53
CA PHE A 174 -20.58 -15.49 11.89
C PHE A 174 -21.82 -16.07 11.20
N ALA A 175 -23.02 -15.81 11.74
CA ALA A 175 -24.28 -16.29 11.16
C ALA A 175 -24.60 -15.68 9.77
N GLN A 176 -23.97 -14.55 9.42
CA GLN A 176 -24.13 -13.90 8.11
C GLN A 176 -23.06 -14.35 7.11
N PHE A 177 -22.11 -15.19 7.53
CA PHE A 177 -21.04 -15.66 6.64
C PHE A 177 -21.61 -16.64 5.62
N PRO A 178 -21.19 -16.58 4.34
CA PRO A 178 -21.63 -17.55 3.36
C PRO A 178 -21.06 -18.95 3.66
N ASP A 179 -21.91 -19.98 3.72
CA ASP A 179 -21.56 -21.37 4.14
C ASP A 179 -20.37 -22.02 3.40
N LYS A 180 -20.00 -21.52 2.23
CA LYS A 180 -18.95 -22.10 1.35
C LYS A 180 -17.70 -21.24 1.23
N VAL A 181 -17.61 -20.15 1.98
CA VAL A 181 -16.48 -19.21 1.89
C VAL A 181 -15.51 -19.52 3.04
N PRO A 182 -14.24 -19.86 2.76
CA PRO A 182 -13.28 -20.11 3.83
C PRO A 182 -12.96 -18.82 4.59
N LEU A 183 -12.83 -18.93 5.92
CA LEU A 183 -12.26 -17.89 6.77
C LEU A 183 -10.78 -18.19 6.97
N ILE A 184 -9.91 -17.28 6.54
CA ILE A 184 -8.47 -17.41 6.74
C ILE A 184 -8.08 -16.61 7.98
N VAL A 185 -7.55 -17.29 8.99
CA VAL A 185 -7.10 -16.68 10.23
C VAL A 185 -5.59 -16.54 10.21
N VAL A 186 -5.09 -15.33 10.43
CA VAL A 186 -3.66 -15.05 10.60
C VAL A 186 -3.41 -14.52 12.00
N PHE A 187 -2.51 -15.17 12.71
CA PHE A 187 -2.07 -14.74 14.03
C PHE A 187 -0.80 -13.91 13.93
N ASP A 188 -0.83 -12.71 14.50
CA ASP A 188 0.35 -11.87 14.68
C ASP A 188 0.52 -11.59 16.18
N ILE A 189 1.30 -12.45 16.83
CA ILE A 189 1.34 -12.56 18.29
C ILE A 189 2.76 -12.31 18.80
N THR A 190 2.87 -11.52 19.85
CA THR A 190 4.07 -11.37 20.66
C THR A 190 3.71 -11.70 22.12
N THR A 191 4.31 -12.76 22.65
CA THR A 191 4.09 -13.26 24.00
C THR A 191 5.27 -14.14 24.41
N SER A 192 5.55 -14.24 25.72
CA SER A 192 6.52 -15.20 26.26
C SER A 192 6.01 -16.65 26.24
N LEU A 193 4.68 -16.84 26.03
CA LEU A 193 4.04 -18.14 26.04
C LEU A 193 4.28 -18.92 24.73
N PRO A 194 4.34 -20.26 24.76
CA PRO A 194 4.44 -21.07 23.54
C PRO A 194 3.27 -20.84 22.59
N LEU A 195 3.54 -20.59 21.30
CA LEU A 195 2.50 -20.35 20.28
C LEU A 195 1.52 -21.53 20.11
N GLU A 196 1.95 -22.77 20.38
CA GLU A 196 1.08 -23.94 20.37
C GLU A 196 -0.04 -23.82 21.41
N ASN A 197 0.27 -23.28 22.59
CA ASN A 197 -0.72 -23.01 23.62
C ASN A 197 -1.72 -21.95 23.15
N ILE A 198 -1.24 -20.91 22.45
CA ILE A 198 -2.12 -19.86 21.94
C ILE A 198 -3.12 -20.41 20.91
N ARG A 199 -2.67 -21.24 19.97
CA ARG A 199 -3.56 -21.93 19.02
C ARG A 199 -4.57 -22.81 19.73
N HIS A 200 -4.13 -23.60 20.71
CA HIS A 200 -5.03 -24.41 21.52
C HIS A 200 -6.08 -23.56 22.25
N TYR A 201 -5.71 -22.41 22.83
CA TYR A 201 -6.65 -21.52 23.50
C TYR A 201 -7.65 -20.88 22.53
N TRP A 202 -7.21 -20.58 21.31
CA TRP A 202 -8.10 -20.10 20.25
C TRP A 202 -9.12 -21.17 19.83
N ASP A 203 -8.67 -22.40 19.58
CA ASP A 203 -9.55 -23.52 19.22
C ASP A 203 -10.56 -23.83 20.34
N GLU A 204 -10.14 -23.76 21.61
CA GLU A 204 -11.00 -23.92 22.79
C GLU A 204 -12.14 -22.87 22.79
N VAL A 205 -11.81 -21.62 22.46
CA VAL A 205 -12.80 -20.53 22.32
C VAL A 205 -13.72 -20.77 21.12
N TRP A 206 -13.20 -21.23 20.00
CA TRP A 206 -13.99 -21.53 18.79
C TRP A 206 -15.03 -22.64 19.05
N GLN A 207 -14.61 -23.71 19.73
CA GLN A 207 -15.47 -24.82 20.13
C GLN A 207 -16.54 -24.36 21.15
N LYS A 208 -16.13 -23.61 22.17
CA LYS A 208 -17.05 -23.11 23.22
C LYS A 208 -18.16 -22.22 22.66
N ASN A 209 -17.88 -21.46 21.60
CA ASN A 209 -18.85 -20.60 20.92
C ASN A 209 -19.62 -21.32 19.79
N ASN A 210 -19.45 -22.64 19.63
CA ASN A 210 -20.10 -23.46 18.59
C ASN A 210 -19.90 -22.90 17.17
N ILE A 211 -18.73 -22.34 16.87
CA ILE A 211 -18.43 -21.80 15.54
C ILE A 211 -18.06 -22.96 14.62
N THR A 212 -18.91 -23.24 13.64
CA THR A 212 -18.78 -24.37 12.70
C THR A 212 -18.15 -23.99 11.35
N HIS A 213 -17.80 -22.70 11.18
CA HIS A 213 -17.28 -22.19 9.93
C HIS A 213 -15.89 -22.76 9.61
N PRO A 214 -15.60 -23.14 8.36
CA PRO A 214 -14.28 -23.67 7.99
C PRO A 214 -13.20 -22.59 8.15
N VAL A 215 -12.17 -22.93 8.92
CA VAL A 215 -11.01 -22.06 9.19
C VAL A 215 -9.77 -22.63 8.52
N GLU A 216 -9.10 -21.80 7.72
CA GLU A 216 -7.75 -22.02 7.23
C GLU A 216 -6.78 -21.12 8.00
N TYR A 217 -5.62 -21.63 8.39
CA TYR A 217 -4.60 -20.81 9.05
C TYR A 217 -3.59 -20.29 8.02
N GLY A 218 -3.44 -18.97 7.99
CA GLY A 218 -2.45 -18.29 7.16
C GLY A 218 -1.19 -17.94 7.92
N GLU A 219 -0.11 -17.64 7.19
CA GLU A 219 1.18 -17.25 7.73
C GLU A 219 1.55 -15.82 7.34
N GLY A 220 2.27 -15.15 8.23
CA GLY A 220 2.88 -13.85 8.02
C GLY A 220 2.74 -12.94 9.24
N SER A 221 3.36 -11.77 9.19
CA SER A 221 3.34 -10.77 10.24
C SER A 221 3.24 -9.37 9.63
N GLY A 222 2.67 -8.44 10.41
CA GLY A 222 2.49 -7.05 10.06
C GLY A 222 1.74 -6.82 8.75
N LEU A 223 1.92 -5.63 8.19
CA LEU A 223 1.20 -5.18 7.00
C LEU A 223 1.62 -5.91 5.71
N SER A 224 2.72 -6.68 5.74
CA SER A 224 3.10 -7.57 4.65
C SER A 224 2.04 -8.63 4.33
N VAL A 225 1.23 -9.03 5.34
CA VAL A 225 0.10 -9.94 5.17
C VAL A 225 -0.96 -9.33 4.24
N ILE A 226 -1.27 -8.05 4.42
CA ILE A 226 -2.24 -7.33 3.60
C ILE A 226 -1.71 -7.14 2.19
N ASP A 227 -0.44 -6.76 2.04
CA ASP A 227 0.18 -6.62 0.72
C ASP A 227 0.15 -7.93 -0.08
N ARG A 228 0.53 -9.04 0.55
CA ARG A 228 0.49 -10.39 -0.04
C ARG A 228 -0.93 -10.79 -0.40
N TRP A 229 -1.89 -10.55 0.50
CA TRP A 229 -3.30 -10.86 0.25
C TRP A 229 -3.83 -10.13 -0.98
N LEU A 230 -3.59 -8.81 -1.08
CA LEU A 230 -4.00 -7.99 -2.21
C LEU A 230 -3.33 -8.39 -3.53
N ASN A 231 -2.20 -9.09 -3.48
CA ASN A 231 -1.53 -9.63 -4.67
C ASN A 231 -2.07 -10.98 -5.11
N VAL A 232 -2.25 -11.90 -4.17
CA VAL A 232 -2.53 -13.31 -4.47
C VAL A 232 -4.03 -13.63 -4.43
N ARG A 233 -4.73 -13.12 -3.41
CA ARG A 233 -6.10 -13.54 -3.06
C ARG A 233 -7.17 -12.48 -3.35
N ILE A 234 -6.86 -11.40 -4.07
CA ILE A 234 -7.81 -10.30 -4.35
C ILE A 234 -9.09 -10.73 -5.09
N LYS A 235 -9.06 -11.88 -5.80
CA LYS A 235 -10.22 -12.45 -6.51
C LYS A 235 -10.93 -13.54 -5.71
N ASP A 236 -10.38 -13.95 -4.58
CA ASP A 236 -10.99 -14.97 -3.73
C ASP A 236 -12.25 -14.39 -3.07
N LYS A 237 -13.22 -15.24 -2.78
CA LYS A 237 -14.36 -14.87 -1.92
C LYS A 237 -14.04 -14.99 -0.43
N ALA A 238 -12.89 -15.57 -0.10
CA ALA A 238 -12.42 -15.80 1.27
C ALA A 238 -12.39 -14.50 2.07
N MET A 239 -12.68 -14.60 3.36
CA MET A 239 -12.50 -13.52 4.32
C MET A 239 -11.20 -13.73 5.09
N LEU A 240 -10.55 -12.64 5.48
CA LEU A 240 -9.31 -12.65 6.25
C LEU A 240 -9.61 -12.13 7.66
N LEU A 241 -9.34 -12.93 8.68
CA LEU A 241 -9.38 -12.52 10.08
C LEU A 241 -7.94 -12.39 10.59
N ILE A 242 -7.53 -11.17 10.88
CA ILE A 242 -6.27 -10.92 11.58
C ILE A 242 -6.53 -10.92 13.09
N VAL A 243 -5.75 -11.72 13.81
CA VAL A 243 -5.72 -11.75 15.27
C VAL A 243 -4.36 -11.23 15.74
N GLY A 244 -4.32 -9.96 16.13
CA GLY A 244 -3.14 -9.31 16.69
C GLY A 244 -3.12 -9.43 18.22
N LEU A 245 -2.00 -9.83 18.82
CA LEU A 245 -1.89 -9.96 20.28
C LEU A 245 -0.50 -9.57 20.78
N GLN A 246 -0.46 -8.70 21.78
CA GLN A 246 0.67 -8.48 22.68
C GLN A 246 0.18 -8.81 24.09
N PHE A 247 0.69 -9.89 24.66
CA PHE A 247 0.29 -10.34 26.00
C PHE A 247 1.47 -10.99 26.70
N HIS A 248 1.74 -10.60 27.95
CA HIS A 248 2.88 -11.11 28.71
C HIS A 248 4.17 -11.10 27.86
N PRO A 249 4.71 -9.92 27.52
CA PRO A 249 5.98 -9.84 26.77
C PRO A 249 7.17 -10.26 27.65
N SER A 250 8.24 -10.76 27.03
CA SER A 250 9.45 -11.19 27.75
C SER A 250 10.21 -10.04 28.42
N ASP A 251 10.11 -8.84 27.85
CA ASP A 251 10.54 -7.58 28.47
C ASP A 251 9.28 -6.73 28.64
N SER A 252 8.95 -6.40 29.88
CA SER A 252 7.73 -5.71 30.23
C SER A 252 7.90 -4.18 30.24
N ASP A 253 9.13 -3.65 30.21
CA ASP A 253 9.35 -2.20 30.28
C ASP A 253 8.93 -1.48 29.01
N ASN A 254 8.21 -0.37 29.20
CA ASN A 254 7.64 0.46 28.17
C ASN A 254 6.73 -0.28 27.18
N THR A 255 6.05 -1.34 27.61
CA THR A 255 5.15 -2.16 26.78
C THR A 255 3.66 -1.90 27.02
N ALA A 256 2.82 -2.35 26.09
CA ALA A 256 1.36 -2.26 26.17
C ALA A 256 0.72 -3.60 25.83
N GLU A 257 -0.06 -4.20 26.73
CA GLU A 257 -0.90 -5.33 26.36
C GLU A 257 -2.06 -4.85 25.48
N ALA A 258 -2.23 -5.51 24.34
CA ALA A 258 -3.29 -5.20 23.38
C ALA A 258 -3.68 -6.45 22.61
N ALA A 259 -4.97 -6.54 22.29
CA ALA A 259 -5.51 -7.63 21.49
C ALA A 259 -6.48 -7.06 20.44
N VAL A 260 -6.43 -7.57 19.22
CA VAL A 260 -7.18 -7.04 18.08
C VAL A 260 -7.71 -8.17 17.23
N ALA A 261 -8.97 -8.07 16.82
CA ALA A 261 -9.57 -8.85 15.75
C ALA A 261 -10.00 -7.90 14.62
N LEU A 262 -9.45 -8.12 13.43
CA LEU A 262 -9.82 -7.39 12.21
C LEU A 262 -10.34 -8.36 11.17
N LEU A 263 -11.64 -8.29 10.88
CA LEU A 263 -12.25 -9.04 9.80
C LEU A 263 -12.23 -8.22 8.52
N LEU A 264 -11.63 -8.77 7.47
CA LEU A 264 -11.38 -8.11 6.20
C LEU A 264 -12.01 -8.90 5.05
N GLY A 265 -12.56 -8.18 4.08
CA GLY A 265 -13.12 -8.73 2.84
C GLY A 265 -12.53 -8.06 1.61
N ASN A 266 -12.47 -8.79 0.50
CA ASN A 266 -12.10 -8.21 -0.77
C ASN A 266 -13.23 -7.31 -1.30
N ARG A 267 -12.93 -6.04 -1.58
CA ARG A 267 -13.91 -5.02 -1.98
C ARG A 267 -14.86 -5.43 -3.12
N LEU A 268 -14.39 -6.25 -4.06
CA LEU A 268 -15.12 -6.61 -5.28
C LEU A 268 -15.78 -7.99 -5.24
N THR A 269 -15.51 -8.81 -4.22
CA THR A 269 -16.02 -10.19 -4.14
C THR A 269 -16.80 -10.47 -2.86
N GLN A 270 -16.58 -9.66 -1.83
CA GLN A 270 -17.38 -9.67 -0.62
C GLN A 270 -18.59 -8.74 -0.80
N GLU A 271 -19.77 -9.29 -0.54
CA GLU A 271 -21.05 -8.55 -0.55
C GLU A 271 -21.97 -8.93 0.63
N ALA A 272 -21.55 -9.90 1.47
CA ALA A 272 -22.41 -10.52 2.49
C ALA A 272 -22.60 -9.66 3.74
N LEU A 273 -21.57 -8.92 4.13
CA LEU A 273 -21.53 -8.05 5.32
C LEU A 273 -21.35 -6.61 4.87
N GLU A 274 -22.05 -5.70 5.54
CA GLU A 274 -21.83 -4.28 5.34
C GLU A 274 -20.44 -3.89 5.86
N PRO A 275 -19.59 -3.24 5.04
CA PRO A 275 -18.31 -2.77 5.53
C PRO A 275 -18.48 -1.66 6.59
N LEU A 276 -17.45 -1.45 7.39
CA LEU A 276 -17.26 -0.31 8.30
C LEU A 276 -16.40 0.78 7.66
N ALA A 277 -15.36 0.38 6.92
CA ALA A 277 -14.43 1.27 6.22
C ALA A 277 -13.73 0.54 5.07
N LEU A 278 -12.89 1.26 4.32
CA LEU A 278 -11.94 0.69 3.36
C LEU A 278 -10.51 0.84 3.88
N LEU A 279 -9.78 -0.27 3.93
CA LEU A 279 -8.34 -0.34 4.17
C LEU A 279 -7.62 -0.40 2.83
N HIS A 280 -6.87 0.65 2.51
CA HIS A 280 -6.13 0.75 1.26
C HIS A 280 -4.80 -0.02 1.35
N ARG A 281 -4.24 -0.35 0.18
CA ARG A 281 -2.97 -1.10 0.11
C ARG A 281 -1.88 -0.40 0.92
N PRO A 282 -1.21 -1.10 1.86
CA PRO A 282 -0.06 -0.54 2.55
C PRO A 282 1.15 -0.48 1.61
N ASP A 283 1.93 0.59 1.71
CA ASP A 283 3.15 0.82 0.94
C ASP A 283 4.37 0.78 1.87
N ALA A 284 5.34 -0.08 1.56
CA ALA A 284 6.58 -0.22 2.33
C ALA A 284 7.60 0.84 1.91
N SER A 285 8.24 1.43 2.90
CA SER A 285 9.29 2.43 2.74
C SER A 285 10.54 1.93 3.45
N PRO A 286 11.63 1.66 2.71
CA PRO A 286 12.95 1.53 3.30
C PRO A 286 13.35 2.80 4.06
N PRO A 287 14.36 2.72 4.95
CA PRO A 287 14.84 3.89 5.69
C PRO A 287 15.24 5.03 4.75
N GLY A 288 14.69 6.22 4.98
CA GLY A 288 14.91 7.42 4.19
C GLY A 288 13.96 7.62 3.00
N GLU A 289 13.03 6.70 2.75
CA GLU A 289 12.04 6.78 1.65
C GLU A 289 10.59 6.96 2.17
N LEU A 290 10.40 7.32 3.44
CA LEU A 290 9.06 7.46 4.02
C LEU A 290 8.19 8.45 3.25
N SER A 291 8.73 9.60 2.84
CA SER A 291 7.98 10.62 2.09
C SER A 291 7.39 10.06 0.79
N GLU A 292 8.16 9.26 0.06
CA GLU A 292 7.79 8.61 -1.18
C GLU A 292 6.74 7.52 -0.95
N GLY A 293 6.84 6.78 0.15
CA GLY A 293 5.83 5.79 0.55
C GLY A 293 4.52 6.41 1.02
N MET A 294 4.58 7.50 1.78
CA MET A 294 3.41 8.29 2.16
C MET A 294 2.69 8.84 0.93
N ASN A 295 3.44 9.41 0.00
CA ASN A 295 2.91 9.89 -1.28
C ASN A 295 2.27 8.76 -2.09
N MET A 296 2.92 7.61 -2.18
CA MET A 296 2.38 6.46 -2.91
C MET A 296 1.11 5.91 -2.26
N ALA A 297 1.10 5.78 -0.93
CA ALA A 297 -0.09 5.35 -0.19
C ALA A 297 -1.27 6.31 -0.44
N ALA A 298 -1.03 7.63 -0.42
CA ALA A 298 -2.06 8.64 -0.65
C ALA A 298 -2.55 8.71 -2.10
N TRP A 299 -1.64 8.64 -3.08
CA TRP A 299 -1.95 8.75 -4.51
C TRP A 299 -2.93 7.68 -5.01
N ASN A 300 -2.95 6.53 -4.33
CA ASN A 300 -3.81 5.41 -4.67
C ASN A 300 -5.20 5.47 -4.01
N VAL A 301 -5.50 6.56 -3.30
CA VAL A 301 -6.74 6.74 -2.55
C VAL A 301 -7.47 7.99 -3.08
N PRO A 302 -8.80 7.95 -3.28
CA PRO A 302 -9.57 9.11 -3.71
C PRO A 302 -9.76 10.09 -2.54
N LEU A 303 -8.67 10.76 -2.14
CA LEU A 303 -8.69 11.77 -1.09
C LEU A 303 -9.22 13.09 -1.65
N LYS A 304 -10.33 13.58 -1.09
CA LYS A 304 -10.80 14.93 -1.40
C LYS A 304 -9.76 15.95 -0.94
N GLU A 305 -9.33 16.82 -1.85
CA GLU A 305 -8.31 17.87 -1.62
C GLU A 305 -6.96 17.32 -1.13
N ASN A 306 -6.73 16.01 -1.22
CA ASN A 306 -5.56 15.31 -0.67
C ASN A 306 -5.34 15.54 0.84
N ILE A 307 -6.41 15.77 1.60
CA ILE A 307 -6.34 16.06 3.04
C ILE A 307 -6.60 14.78 3.84
N VAL A 308 -5.71 14.49 4.78
CA VAL A 308 -5.92 13.50 5.85
C VAL A 308 -6.12 14.21 7.18
N LYS A 309 -7.03 13.70 8.02
CA LYS A 309 -7.43 14.38 9.26
C LYS A 309 -6.52 14.05 10.44
N ASN A 310 -6.22 12.77 10.63
CA ASN A 310 -5.34 12.31 11.70
C ASN A 310 -4.22 11.42 11.12
N LEU A 311 -3.10 11.41 11.83
CA LEU A 311 -1.93 10.56 11.57
C LEU A 311 -1.69 9.61 12.74
N TRP A 312 -1.89 8.31 12.53
CA TRP A 312 -1.72 7.28 13.55
C TRP A 312 -0.32 6.65 13.43
N LEU A 313 0.41 6.62 14.54
CA LEU A 313 1.78 6.10 14.63
C LEU A 313 1.85 4.94 15.63
N ALA A 314 2.37 3.79 15.20
CA ALA A 314 2.45 2.59 16.04
C ALA A 314 3.62 1.67 15.69
N GLY A 315 4.18 0.99 16.69
CA GLY A 315 5.16 -0.08 16.51
C GLY A 315 6.53 0.38 16.00
N MET A 316 6.94 1.61 16.32
CA MET A 316 8.15 2.21 15.74
C MET A 316 9.36 2.16 16.67
N THR A 317 10.55 1.96 16.08
CA THR A 317 11.81 2.21 16.78
C THR A 317 12.06 3.71 16.97
N GLY A 318 13.05 4.07 17.80
CA GLY A 318 13.47 5.46 17.97
C GLY A 318 13.94 6.12 16.66
N GLU A 319 14.68 5.39 15.83
CA GLU A 319 15.16 5.86 14.52
C GLU A 319 14.01 6.07 13.53
N GLN A 320 13.11 5.09 13.43
CA GLN A 320 11.90 5.18 12.61
C GLN A 320 11.02 6.36 13.02
N ARG A 321 10.88 6.61 14.32
CA ARG A 321 10.14 7.77 14.83
C ARG A 321 10.79 9.09 14.44
N ALA A 322 12.12 9.18 14.47
CA ALA A 322 12.83 10.38 14.02
C ALA A 322 12.59 10.66 12.53
N GLU A 323 12.55 9.61 11.70
CA GLU A 323 12.22 9.74 10.27
C GLU A 323 10.79 10.26 10.05
N VAL A 324 9.81 9.75 10.82
CA VAL A 324 8.42 10.24 10.77
C VAL A 324 8.34 11.72 11.13
N ILE A 325 9.02 12.15 12.19
CA ILE A 325 9.04 13.56 12.59
C ILE A 325 9.63 14.42 11.46
N ALA A 326 10.70 13.97 10.81
CA ALA A 326 11.29 14.67 9.68
C ALA A 326 10.34 14.77 8.48
N CYS A 327 9.45 13.79 8.30
CA CYS A 327 8.50 13.73 7.19
C CYS A 327 7.08 14.22 7.52
N GLN A 328 6.77 14.62 8.75
CA GLN A 328 5.41 14.96 9.19
C GLN A 328 4.78 16.10 8.37
N ASN A 329 5.61 17.03 7.87
CA ASN A 329 5.17 18.15 7.02
C ASN A 329 5.18 17.82 5.51
N ALA A 330 5.41 16.57 5.13
CA ALA A 330 5.34 16.12 3.74
C ALA A 330 3.93 15.64 3.38
N HIS A 331 3.65 15.51 2.08
CA HIS A 331 2.35 15.05 1.60
C HIS A 331 2.11 13.56 1.91
N PRO A 332 0.91 13.16 2.37
CA PRO A 332 -0.29 13.99 2.61
C PRO A 332 -0.39 14.55 4.04
N ALA A 333 0.57 14.24 4.93
CA ALA A 333 0.51 14.56 6.35
C ALA A 333 0.61 16.06 6.69
N GLN A 334 1.05 16.90 5.77
CA GLN A 334 1.15 18.37 5.91
C GLN A 334 -0.12 19.10 6.38
N SER A 335 -1.31 18.49 6.19
CA SER A 335 -2.59 19.06 6.62
C SER A 335 -3.01 18.62 8.03
N VAL A 336 -2.26 17.70 8.64
CA VAL A 336 -2.55 17.15 9.97
C VAL A 336 -2.06 18.15 11.01
N ALA A 337 -2.96 18.59 11.88
CA ALA A 337 -2.59 19.43 13.01
C ALA A 337 -1.75 18.63 14.03
N ASP A 338 -0.87 19.30 14.77
CA ASP A 338 0.03 18.63 15.73
C ASP A 338 -0.71 17.80 16.80
N ASP A 339 -1.89 18.26 17.22
CA ASP A 339 -2.76 17.55 18.17
C ASP A 339 -3.49 16.35 17.55
N SER A 340 -3.45 16.22 16.22
CA SER A 340 -4.06 15.16 15.42
C SER A 340 -3.02 14.10 14.98
N VAL A 341 -1.79 14.22 15.49
CA VAL A 341 -0.77 13.17 15.42
C VAL A 341 -0.88 12.28 16.66
N ILE A 342 -1.22 11.02 16.42
CA ILE A 342 -1.61 10.05 17.46
C ILE A 342 -0.51 9.02 17.59
N SER A 343 0.21 9.02 18.71
CA SER A 343 1.30 8.08 18.97
C SER A 343 0.88 7.05 20.01
N LEU A 344 0.48 5.87 19.55
CA LEU A 344 0.04 4.77 20.42
C LEU A 344 1.19 4.27 21.32
N ASP A 345 2.40 4.20 20.76
CA ASP A 345 3.59 3.81 21.51
C ASP A 345 3.89 4.77 22.67
N ARG A 346 3.57 6.07 22.51
CA ARG A 346 3.82 7.08 23.54
C ARG A 346 2.75 7.07 24.62
N SER A 347 1.49 6.90 24.24
CA SER A 347 0.34 6.95 25.17
C SER A 347 0.16 5.65 25.96
N MET A 348 0.41 4.51 25.33
CA MET A 348 0.16 3.20 25.96
C MET A 348 1.43 2.37 26.19
N GLY A 349 2.50 2.62 25.44
CA GLY A 349 3.66 1.73 25.37
C GLY A 349 3.66 0.88 24.10
N HIS A 350 4.71 0.09 23.92
CA HIS A 350 4.91 -0.76 22.75
C HIS A 350 3.97 -1.98 22.76
N ALA A 351 3.01 -1.99 21.83
CA ALA A 351 2.03 -3.06 21.66
C ALA A 351 2.54 -4.22 20.77
N GLY A 352 3.85 -4.36 20.57
CA GLY A 352 4.50 -5.42 19.78
C GLY A 352 3.80 -5.73 18.46
N ALA A 353 3.57 -7.01 18.17
CA ALA A 353 2.87 -7.48 16.97
C ALA A 353 1.42 -6.93 16.82
N ALA A 354 0.76 -6.56 17.92
CA ALA A 354 -0.60 -6.00 17.86
C ALA A 354 -0.62 -4.52 17.42
N ALA A 355 0.52 -3.81 17.47
CA ALA A 355 0.60 -2.38 17.22
C ALA A 355 -0.01 -1.92 15.86
N PRO A 356 0.36 -2.49 14.69
CA PRO A 356 -0.22 -2.07 13.41
C PRO A 356 -1.73 -2.33 13.33
N TRP A 357 -2.17 -3.46 13.88
CA TRP A 357 -3.57 -3.86 13.87
C TRP A 357 -4.42 -2.97 14.78
N LEU A 358 -3.87 -2.58 15.93
CA LEU A 358 -4.53 -1.67 16.86
C LEU A 358 -4.72 -0.29 16.22
N ALA A 359 -3.69 0.22 15.54
CA ALA A 359 -3.79 1.49 14.80
C ALA A 359 -4.87 1.42 13.71
N ILE A 360 -4.92 0.35 12.92
CA ILE A 360 -5.97 0.15 11.91
C ILE A 360 -7.36 0.07 12.52
N ALA A 361 -7.54 -0.67 13.62
CA ALA A 361 -8.83 -0.85 14.27
C ALA A 361 -9.34 0.47 14.89
N ALA A 362 -8.49 1.18 15.61
CA ALA A 362 -8.83 2.48 16.19
C ALA A 362 -9.10 3.54 15.10
N ALA A 363 -8.26 3.59 14.06
CA ALA A 363 -8.48 4.46 12.91
C ALA A 363 -9.78 4.14 12.17
N THR A 364 -10.16 2.86 12.04
CA THR A 364 -11.46 2.46 11.48
C THR A 364 -12.61 3.04 12.27
N GLU A 365 -12.56 2.94 13.60
CA GLU A 365 -13.62 3.47 14.46
C GLU A 365 -13.70 5.02 14.40
N ILE A 366 -12.56 5.71 14.36
CA ILE A 366 -12.54 7.17 14.19
C ILE A 366 -12.96 7.60 12.79
N ALA A 367 -12.58 6.87 11.74
CA ALA A 367 -13.03 7.15 10.36
C ALA A 367 -14.55 7.02 10.25
N ARG A 368 -15.14 6.00 10.89
CA ARG A 368 -16.58 5.78 10.94
C ARG A 368 -17.32 6.92 11.65
N GLN A 369 -16.78 7.42 12.76
CA GLN A 369 -17.39 8.52 13.51
C GLN A 369 -17.26 9.88 12.81
N THR A 370 -16.09 10.16 12.25
CA THR A 370 -15.76 11.48 11.71
C THR A 370 -16.01 11.61 10.21
N GLN A 371 -16.31 10.49 9.53
CA GLN A 371 -16.43 10.41 8.07
C GLN A 371 -15.23 11.04 7.35
N SER A 372 -14.03 10.89 7.92
CA SER A 372 -12.80 11.51 7.43
C SER A 372 -11.69 10.46 7.23
N PRO A 373 -10.87 10.57 6.16
CA PRO A 373 -9.71 9.70 5.96
C PRO A 373 -8.69 9.77 7.11
N GLN A 374 -8.12 8.61 7.42
CA GLN A 374 -7.11 8.42 8.47
C GLN A 374 -5.84 7.87 7.83
N MET A 375 -4.69 8.49 8.09
CA MET A 375 -3.39 7.95 7.68
C MET A 375 -2.77 7.18 8.82
N ILE A 376 -2.15 6.04 8.51
CA ILE A 376 -1.48 5.19 9.49
C ILE A 376 -0.06 4.93 9.00
N ILE A 377 0.91 5.12 9.88
CA ILE A 377 2.30 4.73 9.66
C ILE A 377 2.71 3.76 10.76
N CYS A 378 3.15 2.56 10.36
CA CYS A 378 3.57 1.52 11.27
C CYS A 378 5.02 1.13 11.03
N GLY A 379 5.77 0.91 12.10
CA GLY A 379 7.09 0.31 12.03
C GLY A 379 7.01 -1.21 11.89
N ASP A 380 7.87 -1.76 11.04
CA ASP A 380 8.25 -3.17 11.06
C ASP A 380 9.71 -3.26 11.49
N THR A 381 9.93 -3.70 12.73
CA THR A 381 11.27 -3.82 13.32
C THR A 381 12.06 -4.99 12.77
N THR A 382 11.40 -5.98 12.16
CA THR A 382 12.07 -7.18 11.61
C THR A 382 12.68 -6.91 10.24
N GLN A 383 11.96 -6.15 9.41
CA GLN A 383 12.39 -5.78 8.06
C GLN A 383 13.05 -4.40 8.00
N ASN A 384 13.01 -3.65 9.11
CA ASN A 384 13.45 -2.27 9.21
C ASN A 384 12.82 -1.37 8.13
N VAL A 385 11.50 -1.45 7.99
CA VAL A 385 10.72 -0.64 7.04
C VAL A 385 9.58 0.08 7.75
N LEU A 386 9.16 1.19 7.16
CA LEU A 386 7.94 1.91 7.55
C LEU A 386 6.83 1.62 6.56
N TRP A 387 5.69 1.16 7.05
CA TRP A 387 4.51 0.92 6.24
C TRP A 387 3.56 2.10 6.36
N SER A 388 3.16 2.67 5.21
CA SER A 388 2.14 3.72 5.13
C SER A 388 0.85 3.14 4.55
N THR A 389 -0.28 3.39 5.19
CA THR A 389 -1.61 3.01 4.67
C THR A 389 -2.66 4.05 5.04
N LEU A 390 -3.84 3.94 4.43
CA LEU A 390 -4.98 4.78 4.73
C LEU A 390 -6.24 3.96 4.99
N ILE A 391 -7.05 4.50 5.89
CA ILE A 391 -8.43 4.09 6.11
C ILE A 391 -9.35 5.21 5.62
N THR A 392 -10.34 4.87 4.80
CA THR A 392 -11.37 5.81 4.35
C THR A 392 -12.78 5.33 4.70
N PRO A 393 -13.72 6.23 5.02
CA PRO A 393 -15.12 5.86 5.20
C PRO A 393 -15.76 5.37 3.89
N ILE A 394 -16.83 4.58 3.99
CA ILE A 394 -17.52 4.00 2.82
C ILE A 394 -18.22 5.04 1.95
N ALA A 395 -18.63 6.18 2.53
CA ALA A 395 -19.21 7.29 1.77
C ALA A 395 -18.26 7.84 0.70
N SER A 396 -16.95 7.57 0.81
CA SER A 396 -15.93 7.87 -0.20
C SER A 396 -15.97 6.95 -1.44
N ARG A 397 -17.07 6.21 -1.67
CA ARG A 397 -17.26 5.29 -2.82
C ARG A 397 -17.14 5.94 -4.20
N GLN A 398 -17.15 7.27 -4.30
CA GLN A 398 -16.85 7.96 -5.55
C GLN A 398 -15.35 7.79 -5.85
N GLU A 399 -15.04 7.01 -6.89
CA GLU A 399 -13.79 7.23 -7.63
C GLU A 399 -13.81 8.68 -8.07
N MET A 400 -12.95 9.51 -7.46
CA MET A 400 -12.75 10.85 -7.97
C MET A 400 -12.07 10.72 -9.33
N ASP A 401 -12.64 11.38 -10.34
CA ASP A 401 -12.03 11.50 -11.65
C ASP A 401 -10.61 12.11 -11.51
N PRO A 402 -9.66 11.66 -12.36
CA PRO A 402 -8.24 11.97 -12.24
C PRO A 402 -7.89 13.45 -12.39
#